data_AF-A0A654ABY2-F1
#
_entry.id   AF-A0A654ABY2-F1
#
_cell.length_a   1.000
_cell.length_b   1.000
_cell.length_c   1.000
_cell.angle_alpha   90.00
_cell.angle_beta   90.00
_cell.angle_gamma   90.00
#
_symmetry.space_group_name_H-M   'P 1'
#
loop_
_entity.id
_entity.type
_entity.pdbx_description
1 polymer ?
#
loop_
_entity_poly.entity_id
_entity_poly.type
_entity_poly.pdbx_seq_one_letter_code
_entity_poly.pdbx_strand_id
1 'polypeptide(L)'
;MKEPERNNCEGLSLQEQLQLKGLRKALVSAGIPEEDLWLRYFSIGGMVGEYEVDAYLESLHSLPALQRDLLAHAANELIDELPARPRAPYNEQCG
;
A
#
# COMPACT_ATOMS: atom_id res chain seq x y z
N MET A 1 -14.16 11.02 -35.32
CA MET A 1 -14.47 10.66 -33.92
C MET A 1 -13.14 10.53 -33.19
N LYS A 2 -12.68 11.60 -32.55
CA LYS A 2 -11.54 11.59 -31.64
C LYS A 2 -12.09 12.05 -30.30
N GLU A 3 -12.05 11.20 -29.28
CA GLU A 3 -12.36 11.63 -27.92
C GLU A 3 -11.30 12.66 -27.49
N PRO A 4 -11.69 13.77 -26.86
CA PRO A 4 -10.74 14.78 -26.45
C PRO A 4 -9.94 14.28 -25.24
N GLU A 5 -8.64 14.51 -25.35
CA GLU A 5 -7.63 14.20 -24.35
C GLU A 5 -8.00 14.87 -23.03
N ARG A 6 -8.19 14.05 -21.98
CA ARG A 6 -8.49 14.54 -20.63
C ARG A 6 -7.21 15.14 -20.06
N ASN A 7 -7.02 16.42 -20.34
CA ASN A 7 -6.01 17.28 -19.76
C ASN A 7 -6.13 17.29 -18.22
N ASN A 8 -5.00 16.94 -17.60
CA ASN A 8 -4.45 17.35 -16.31
C ASN A 8 -5.38 18.15 -15.37
N CYS A 9 -5.74 17.54 -14.24
CA CYS A 9 -6.13 18.23 -13.01
C CYS A 9 -5.32 17.60 -11.87
N GLU A 10 -4.33 18.33 -11.37
CA GLU A 10 -3.30 17.83 -10.46
C GLU A 10 -3.88 17.44 -9.11
N GLY A 11 -4.11 16.13 -8.94
CA GLY A 11 -4.57 15.55 -7.69
C GLY A 11 -4.92 14.09 -7.88
N LEU A 12 -4.58 13.26 -6.89
CA LEU A 12 -5.02 11.88 -6.85
C LEU A 12 -6.55 11.81 -6.88
N SER A 13 -7.11 10.89 -7.66
CA SER A 13 -8.55 10.62 -7.64
C SER A 13 -9.00 10.14 -6.25
N LEU A 14 -10.29 10.24 -5.93
CA LEU A 14 -10.82 9.76 -4.63
C LEU A 14 -10.50 8.28 -4.39
N GLN A 15 -10.60 7.44 -5.42
CA GLN A 15 -10.28 6.02 -5.33
C GLN A 15 -8.80 5.80 -5.00
N GLU A 16 -7.91 6.53 -5.68
CA GLU A 16 -6.47 6.51 -5.41
C GLU A 16 -6.15 6.94 -3.98
N GLN A 17 -6.79 8.01 -3.50
CA GLN A 17 -6.61 8.48 -2.13
C GLN A 17 -7.05 7.45 -1.09
N LEU A 18 -8.19 6.77 -1.33
CA LEU A 18 -8.69 5.73 -0.45
C LEU A 18 -7.76 4.52 -0.41
N GLN A 19 -7.26 4.09 -1.58
CA GLN A 19 -6.31 2.98 -1.69
C GLN A 19 -5.00 3.32 -0.97
N LEU A 20 -4.41 4.48 -1.24
CA LEU A 20 -3.18 4.95 -0.59
C LEU A 20 -3.34 5.06 0.93
N LYS A 21 -4.47 5.62 1.39
CA LYS A 21 -4.76 5.72 2.83
C LYS A 21 -4.88 4.34 3.47
N GLY A 22 -5.51 3.39 2.79
CA GLY A 22 -5.61 2.00 3.23
C GLY A 22 -4.24 1.33 3.34
N LEU A 23 -3.43 1.47 2.30
CA LEU A 23 -2.05 0.96 2.24
C LEU A 23 -1.20 1.52 3.38
N ARG A 24 -1.11 2.85 3.53
CA ARG A 24 -0.35 3.49 4.62
C ARG A 24 -0.81 2.99 6.00
N LYS A 25 -2.13 2.87 6.21
CA LYS A 25 -2.67 2.36 7.48
C LYS A 25 -2.24 0.92 7.73
N ALA A 26 -2.22 0.08 6.71
CA ALA A 26 -1.79 -1.32 6.82
C ALA A 26 -0.31 -1.41 7.22
N LEU A 27 0.58 -0.67 6.53
CA LEU A 27 2.01 -0.61 6.82
C LEU A 27 2.27 -0.15 8.26
N VAL A 28 1.69 0.99 8.66
CA VAL A 28 1.84 1.53 10.02
C VAL A 28 1.32 0.56 11.08
N SER A 29 0.17 -0.08 10.82
CA SER A 29 -0.41 -1.02 11.78
C SER A 29 0.47 -2.25 11.94
N ALA A 30 1.10 -2.72 10.86
CA ALA A 30 1.93 -3.92 10.81
C ALA A 30 3.39 -3.66 11.19
N GLY A 31 3.84 -2.41 11.24
CA GLY A 31 5.23 -2.05 11.47
C GLY A 31 6.14 -2.40 10.29
N ILE A 32 5.59 -2.41 9.08
CA ILE A 32 6.34 -2.71 7.85
C ILE A 32 7.02 -1.42 7.37
N PRO A 33 8.35 -1.39 7.24
CA PRO A 33 9.06 -0.25 6.69
C PRO A 33 8.84 -0.15 5.17
N GLU A 34 8.95 1.06 4.63
CA GLU A 34 8.72 1.32 3.19
C GLU A 34 9.74 0.58 2.31
N GLU A 35 10.96 0.38 2.80
CA GLU A 35 12.01 -0.40 2.11
C GLU A 35 11.61 -1.86 1.89
N ASP A 36 10.97 -2.50 2.87
CA ASP A 36 10.50 -3.89 2.75
C ASP A 36 9.32 -3.99 1.78
N LEU A 37 8.43 -3.00 1.82
CA LEU A 37 7.34 -2.89 0.84
C LEU A 37 7.91 -2.77 -0.57
N TRP A 38 8.89 -1.88 -0.78
CA TRP A 38 9.56 -1.68 -2.07
C TRP A 38 10.20 -2.97 -2.56
N LEU A 39 11.00 -3.64 -1.74
CA LEU A 39 11.67 -4.91 -2.10
C LEU A 39 10.66 -6.00 -2.46
N ARG A 40 9.56 -6.13 -1.70
CA ARG A 40 8.50 -7.11 -2.03
C ARG A 40 7.79 -6.75 -3.32
N TYR A 41 7.40 -5.49 -3.49
CA TYR A 41 6.74 -4.98 -4.70
C TYR A 41 7.60 -5.20 -5.95
N PHE A 42 8.90 -4.90 -5.88
CA PHE A 42 9.85 -5.15 -6.96
C PHE A 42 9.95 -6.65 -7.30
N SER A 43 10.03 -7.50 -6.27
CA SER A 43 10.15 -8.95 -6.44
C SER A 43 8.94 -9.60 -7.12
N ILE A 44 7.74 -9.00 -7.00
CA ILE A 44 6.50 -9.51 -7.63
C ILE A 44 6.21 -8.88 -9.01
N GLY A 45 7.18 -8.17 -9.60
CA GLY A 45 7.06 -7.60 -10.95
C GLY A 45 6.59 -6.15 -10.98
N GLY A 46 6.79 -5.40 -9.90
CA GLY A 46 6.67 -3.94 -9.90
C GLY A 46 7.53 -3.29 -10.99
N MET A 47 6.96 -2.35 -11.75
CA MET A 47 7.62 -1.72 -12.89
C MET A 47 8.01 -0.26 -12.69
N VAL A 48 7.54 0.38 -11.62
CA VAL A 48 7.93 1.77 -11.29
C VAL A 48 9.11 1.77 -10.33
N GLY A 49 9.91 2.83 -10.35
CA GLY A 49 11.09 2.96 -9.51
C GLY A 49 10.78 3.27 -8.05
N GLU A 50 11.77 3.07 -7.17
CA GLU A 50 11.68 3.30 -5.72
C GLU A 50 11.21 4.72 -5.41
N TYR A 51 11.83 5.72 -6.03
CA TYR A 51 11.44 7.13 -5.86
C TYR A 51 10.00 7.44 -6.30
N GLU A 52 9.47 6.74 -7.31
CA GLU A 52 8.08 6.92 -7.74
C GLU A 52 7.11 6.30 -6.75
N VAL A 53 7.50 5.17 -6.14
CA VAL A 53 6.77 4.55 -5.03
C VAL A 53 6.78 5.46 -3.81
N ASP A 54 7.93 6.01 -3.42
CA ASP A 54 8.03 6.95 -2.30
C ASP A 54 7.17 8.19 -2.55
N ALA A 55 7.25 8.78 -3.75
CA ALA A 55 6.43 9.93 -4.11
C ALA A 55 4.93 9.59 -4.08
N TYR A 56 4.52 8.38 -4.45
CA TYR A 56 3.15 7.91 -4.31
C TYR A 56 2.77 7.72 -2.84
N LEU A 57 3.65 7.12 -2.05
CA LEU A 57 3.50 6.97 -0.60
C LEU A 57 3.50 8.30 0.13
N GLU A 58 3.94 9.40 -0.48
CA GLU A 58 3.85 10.78 0.01
C GLU A 58 2.66 11.57 -0.56
N SER A 59 1.79 10.94 -1.34
CA SER A 59 0.70 11.59 -2.10
C SER A 59 1.17 12.66 -3.11
N LEU A 60 2.45 12.67 -3.48
CA LEU A 60 3.07 13.63 -4.40
C LEU A 60 2.99 13.21 -5.87
N HIS A 61 2.78 11.92 -6.14
CA HIS A 61 2.74 11.35 -7.48
C HIS A 61 1.62 10.32 -7.62
N SER A 62 1.03 10.20 -8.82
CA SER A 62 0.04 9.16 -9.12
C SER A 62 0.68 8.02 -9.90
N LEU A 63 0.48 6.79 -9.45
CA LEU A 63 0.94 5.60 -10.16
C LEU A 63 -0.18 4.96 -10.99
N PRO A 64 0.12 4.19 -12.04
CA PRO A 64 -0.88 3.39 -12.74
C PRO A 64 -1.62 2.44 -11.80
N ALA A 65 -2.91 2.18 -12.06
CA ALA A 65 -3.76 1.36 -11.19
C ALA A 65 -3.15 -0.01 -10.84
N LEU A 66 -2.60 -0.71 -11.83
CA LEU A 66 -1.93 -1.99 -11.63
C LEU A 66 -0.77 -1.90 -10.62
N GLN A 67 0.00 -0.80 -10.65
CA GLN A 67 1.14 -0.63 -9.74
C GLN A 67 0.67 -0.39 -8.30
N ARG A 68 -0.42 0.35 -8.13
CA ARG A 68 -1.04 0.55 -6.80
C ARG A 68 -1.61 -0.76 -6.24
N ASP A 69 -2.21 -1.58 -7.09
CA ASP A 69 -2.71 -2.90 -6.72
C ASP A 69 -1.57 -3.85 -6.34
N LEU A 70 -0.45 -3.81 -7.05
CA LEU A 70 0.76 -4.56 -6.71
C LEU A 70 1.37 -4.10 -5.38
N LEU A 71 1.40 -2.79 -5.08
CA LEU A 71 1.82 -2.28 -3.76
C LEU A 71 0.91 -2.80 -2.64
N ALA A 72 -0.41 -2.79 -2.87
CA ALA A 72 -1.36 -3.36 -1.91
C ALA A 72 -1.15 -4.87 -1.73
N HIS A 73 -0.90 -5.61 -2.82
CA HIS A 73 -0.63 -7.05 -2.75
C HIS A 73 0.67 -7.34 -1.98
N ALA A 74 1.76 -6.61 -2.28
CA ALA A 74 3.03 -6.72 -1.58
C ALA A 74 2.88 -6.46 -0.07
N ALA A 75 2.14 -5.42 0.32
CA ALA A 75 1.86 -5.12 1.72
C ALA A 75 1.08 -6.25 2.41
N ASN A 76 0.08 -6.82 1.74
CA ASN A 76 -0.72 -7.91 2.30
C ASN A 76 0.13 -9.18 2.48
N GLU A 77 0.97 -9.55 1.51
CA GLU A 77 1.89 -10.70 1.64
C GLU A 77 2.84 -10.53 2.84
N LEU A 78 3.40 -9.34 3.02
CA LEU A 78 4.25 -9.04 4.18
C LEU A 78 3.48 -9.13 5.50
N ILE A 79 2.20 -8.72 5.53
CA ILE A 79 1.35 -8.83 6.72
C ILE A 79 1.03 -10.29 7.03
N ASP A 80 0.76 -11.10 6.01
CA ASP A 80 0.43 -12.52 6.16
C ASP A 80 1.63 -13.34 6.67
N GLU A 81 2.86 -12.88 6.42
CA GLU A 81 4.09 -13.46 6.97
C GLU A 81 4.31 -13.12 8.47
N LEU A 82 3.59 -12.14 9.04
CA LEU A 82 3.74 -11.78 10.45
C LEU A 82 3.06 -12.79 11.38
N PRO A 83 3.67 -13.07 12.55
CA PRO A 83 3.02 -13.91 13.55
C PRO A 83 1.72 -13.27 14.03
N ALA A 84 0.72 -14.11 14.33
CA ALA A 84 -0.54 -13.65 14.90
C ALA A 84 -0.27 -12.82 16.17
N ARG A 85 -0.89 -11.64 16.25
CA ARG A 85 -0.72 -10.76 17.40
C ARG A 85 -1.24 -11.45 18.67
N PRO A 86 -0.54 -11.31 19.80
CA PRO A 86 -1.01 -11.86 21.06
C PRO A 86 -2.38 -11.26 21.39
N ARG A 87 -3.34 -12.14 21.68
CA ARG A 87 -4.68 -11.75 22.15
C ARG A 87 -4.64 -11.57 23.66
N ALA A 88 -5.39 -10.59 24.18
CA ALA A 88 -5.51 -10.40 25.61
C ALA A 88 -6.03 -11.69 26.26
N PRO A 89 -5.41 -12.18 27.34
CA PRO A 89 -5.93 -13.34 28.06
C PRO A 89 -7.30 -13.01 28.66
N TYR A 90 -8.21 -13.98 28.65
CA TYR A 90 -9.44 -13.87 29.43
C TYR A 90 -9.09 -14.01 30.92
N ASN A 91 -9.94 -13.44 31.78
CA ASN A 91 -9.82 -13.65 33.21
C ASN A 91 -10.20 -15.10 33.50
N GLU A 92 -9.23 -16.02 33.50
CA GLU A 92 -9.44 -17.38 33.98
C GLU A 92 -9.50 -17.32 35.51
N GLN A 93 -10.68 -17.01 36.04
CA GLN A 93 -11.04 -17.40 37.40
C GLN A 93 -11.11 -18.94 37.42
N CYS A 94 -9.97 -19.60 37.50
CA CYS A 94 -9.90 -20.95 38.04
C CYS A 94 -10.22 -20.83 39.53
N GLY A 95 -11.43 -21.26 39.91
CA GLY A 95 -11.86 -21.42 41.29
C GLY A 95 -11.19 -22.59 41.99
#